data_AF-A0A2T2U0M5-F1
#
_entry.id   AF-A0A2T2U0M5-F1
#
_cell.length_a   1.000
_cell.length_b   1.000
_cell.length_c   1.000
_cell.angle_alpha   90.00
_cell.angle_beta   90.00
_cell.angle_gamma   90.00
#
_symmetry.space_group_name_H-M   'P 1'
#
loop_
_entity.id
_entity.type
_entity.pdbx_description
1 polymer ?
#
loop_
_entity_poly.entity_id
_entity_poly.type
_entity_poly.pdbx_seq_one_letter_code
_entity_poly.pdbx_strand_id
1 'polypeptide(L)' 'MSDPKGQQAEGKWKQFKGKVQESWGALTDDDLDRYEGKRKQLEGHIEEKTGEDREEIRRKIDKISRDLKYKF' A
#
# COMPACT_ATOMS: atom_id res chain seq x y z
N MET A 1 24.51 -7.42 -14.58
CA MET A 1 23.26 -6.94 -15.21
C MET A 1 22.23 -6.84 -14.09
N SER A 2 21.89 -5.63 -13.66
CA SER A 2 20.89 -5.44 -12.61
C SER A 2 19.51 -5.65 -13.23
N ASP A 3 18.72 -6.59 -12.71
CA ASP A 3 17.37 -6.87 -13.20
C ASP A 3 16.49 -5.60 -13.14
N PRO A 4 16.11 -4.98 -14.28
CA PRO A 4 15.40 -3.70 -14.29
C PRO A 4 13.97 -3.80 -13.74
N LYS A 5 13.45 -5.03 -13.55
CA LYS A 5 12.11 -5.26 -12.99
C LYS A 5 12.03 -4.99 -11.49
N GLY A 6 13.11 -5.25 -10.73
CA GLY A 6 13.12 -5.03 -9.28
C GLY A 6 13.01 -3.55 -8.91
N GLN A 7 13.78 -2.70 -9.58
CA GLN A 7 13.80 -1.25 -9.34
C GLN A 7 12.46 -0.57 -9.65
N GLN A 8 11.72 -1.09 -10.65
CA GLN A 8 10.38 -0.58 -10.98
C GLN A 8 9.33 -0.97 -9.94
N ALA A 9 9.46 -2.15 -9.34
CA ALA A 9 8.56 -2.59 -8.26
C ALA A 9 8.77 -1.75 -7.00
N GLU A 10 10.03 -1.57 -6.57
CA GLU A 10 10.40 -0.72 -5.43
C GLU A 10 9.93 0.72 -5.62
N GLY A 11 10.10 1.28 -6.83
CA GLY A 11 9.66 2.64 -7.15
C GLY A 11 8.13 2.81 -7.08
N LYS A 12 7.37 1.82 -7.57
CA LYS A 12 5.91 1.83 -7.47
C LYS A 12 5.42 1.61 -6.05
N TRP A 13 6.11 0.77 -5.28
CA TRP A 13 5.80 0.55 -3.87
C TRP A 13 5.95 1.84 -3.06
N LYS A 14 7.05 2.59 -3.27
CA LYS A 14 7.23 3.90 -2.63
C LYS A 14 6.11 4.89 -2.96
N GLN A 15 5.65 4.94 -4.21
CA GLN A 15 4.50 5.77 -4.61
C GLN A 15 3.20 5.30 -3.97
N PHE A 16 2.99 3.99 -3.89
CA PHE A 16 1.84 3.39 -3.25
C PHE A 16 1.78 3.77 -1.77
N LYS A 17 2.89 3.62 -1.05
CA LYS A 17 2.98 4.03 0.36
C LYS A 17 2.61 5.49 0.56
N GLY A 18 3.17 6.41 -0.24
CA GLY A 18 2.83 7.83 -0.16
C GLY A 18 1.33 8.11 -0.30
N LYS A 19 0.64 7.43 -1.23
CA LYS A 19 -0.81 7.57 -1.42
C LYS A 19 -1.64 6.96 -0.28
N VAL A 20 -1.16 5.86 0.29
CA VAL A 20 -1.77 5.25 1.49
C VAL A 20 -1.62 6.20 2.68
N GLN A 21 -0.43 6.77 2.91
CA GLN A 21 -0.21 7.75 3.97
C GLN A 21 -1.07 9.00 3.81
N GLU A 22 -1.19 9.54 2.60
CA GLU A 22 -2.11 10.65 2.29
C GLU A 22 -3.57 10.31 2.65
N SER A 23 -3.98 9.06 2.47
CA SER A 23 -5.35 8.60 2.69
C SER A 23 -5.69 8.36 4.15
N TRP A 24 -4.73 7.89 4.96
CA TRP A 24 -4.99 7.45 6.33
C TRP A 24 -4.25 8.23 7.42
N GLY A 25 -3.25 9.05 7.09
CA GLY A 25 -2.54 10.00 7.97
C GLY A 25 -1.76 9.40 9.15
N ALA A 26 -2.31 8.38 9.80
CA ALA A 26 -1.77 7.65 10.94
C ALA A 26 -0.77 6.55 10.55
N LEU A 27 -0.67 6.20 9.26
CA LEU A 27 0.27 5.21 8.76
C LEU A 27 1.60 5.88 8.45
N THR A 28 2.71 5.31 8.93
CA THR A 28 4.06 5.78 8.59
C THR A 28 4.66 4.93 7.47
N ASP A 29 5.75 5.42 6.86
CA ASP A 29 6.34 4.76 5.69
C ASP A 29 6.95 3.42 6.12
N ASP A 30 7.58 3.44 7.30
CA ASP A 30 8.15 2.29 7.99
C ASP A 30 7.10 1.25 8.41
N ASP A 31 5.90 1.69 8.80
CA ASP A 31 4.79 0.78 9.08
C ASP A 31 4.42 0.01 7.80
N LEU A 32 4.30 0.74 6.69
CA LEU A 32 3.82 0.19 5.43
C LEU A 32 4.81 -0.82 4.83
N ASP A 33 6.12 -0.57 4.93
CA ASP A 33 7.17 -1.42 4.34
C ASP A 33 7.08 -2.90 4.72
N ARG A 34 6.58 -3.21 5.91
CA ARG A 34 6.42 -4.59 6.38
C ARG A 34 5.36 -5.38 5.61
N TYR A 35 4.52 -4.65 4.88
CA TYR A 35 3.35 -5.16 4.15
C TYR A 35 3.51 -5.10 2.62
N GLU A 36 4.71 -4.81 2.09
CA GLU A 36 4.96 -4.91 0.65
C GLU A 36 4.59 -6.30 0.13
N GLY A 37 3.78 -6.37 -0.93
CA GLY A 37 3.22 -7.63 -1.47
C GLY A 37 2.21 -8.35 -0.56
N LYS A 38 1.93 -7.84 0.65
CA LYS A 38 1.04 -8.49 1.64
C LYS A 38 -0.26 -7.73 1.83
N ARG A 39 -1.00 -7.55 0.73
CA ARG A 39 -2.23 -6.74 0.68
C ARG A 39 -3.22 -7.02 1.82
N LYS A 40 -3.56 -8.29 2.07
CA LYS A 40 -4.54 -8.66 3.10
C LYS A 40 -4.10 -8.27 4.51
N GLN A 41 -2.79 -8.30 4.78
CA GLN A 41 -2.23 -7.89 6.07
C GLN A 41 -2.21 -6.37 6.20
N LEU A 42 -1.89 -5.66 5.11
CA LEU A 42 -2.03 -4.21 5.06
C LEU A 42 -3.47 -3.78 5.38
N GLU A 43 -4.46 -4.39 4.72
CA GLU A 43 -5.88 -4.10 4.95
C GLU A 43 -6.27 -4.29 6.43
N GLY A 44 -5.86 -5.40 7.05
CA GLY A 44 -6.14 -5.66 8.47
C GLY A 44 -5.41 -4.70 9.41
N HIS A 45 -4.17 -4.32 9.10
CA HIS A 45 -3.45 -3.34 9.91
C HIS A 45 -4.11 -1.95 9.86
N ILE A 46 -4.61 -1.54 8.69
CA ILE A 46 -5.34 -0.28 8.55
C ILE A 46 -6.63 -0.35 9.35
N GLU A 47 -7.39 -1.44 9.24
CA GLU A 47 -8.62 -1.68 10.02
C GLU A 47 -8.37 -1.58 11.54
N GLU A 48 -7.32 -2.24 12.04
CA GLU A 48 -6.93 -2.19 13.45
C GLU A 48 -6.52 -0.78 13.91
N LYS A 49 -5.87 0.00 13.04
CA LYS A 49 -5.32 1.33 13.39
C LYS A 49 -6.34 2.45 13.26
N THR A 50 -7.26 2.36 12.31
CA THR A 50 -8.22 3.43 11.99
C THR A 50 -9.65 3.11 12.43
N GLY A 51 -9.98 1.84 12.65
CA GLY A 51 -11.35 1.38 12.88
C GLY A 51 -12.26 1.49 11.65
N GLU A 52 -11.69 1.76 10.47
CA GLU A 52 -12.44 1.87 9.22
C GLU A 52 -12.89 0.49 8.73
N ASP A 53 -14.07 0.45 8.10
CA ASP A 53 -14.61 -0.78 7.53
C ASP A 53 -13.68 -1.38 6.47
N ARG A 54 -13.52 -2.70 6.52
CA ARG A 54 -12.60 -3.43 5.65
C ARG A 54 -12.95 -3.31 4.16
N GLU A 55 -14.22 -3.15 3.80
CA GLU A 55 -14.59 -2.91 2.42
C GLU A 55 -14.16 -1.52 1.94
N GLU A 56 -14.31 -0.48 2.77
CA GLU A 56 -13.85 0.87 2.44
C GLU A 56 -12.34 0.91 2.26
N ILE A 57 -11.60 0.26 3.16
CA ILE A 57 -10.15 0.11 3.06
C ILE A 57 -9.78 -0.59 1.75
N ARG A 58 -10.44 -1.71 1.45
CA ARG A 58 -10.20 -2.48 0.23
C ARG A 58 -10.49 -1.65 -1.02
N ARG A 59 -11.60 -0.89 -1.05
CA ARG A 59 -11.97 0.01 -2.16
C ARG A 59 -10.89 1.08 -2.40
N LYS A 60 -10.39 1.71 -1.33
CA LYS A 60 -9.32 2.71 -1.41
C LYS A 60 -8.00 2.10 -1.89
N ILE A 61 -7.58 0.96 -1.35
CA ILE A 61 -6.38 0.25 -1.80
C ILE A 61 -6.50 -0.17 -3.27
N ASP A 62 -7.67 -0.67 -3.69
CA ASP A 62 -7.93 -1.03 -5.09
C ASP A 62 -7.79 0.17 -6.02
N LYS A 63 -8.32 1.32 -5.61
CA LYS A 63 -8.19 2.57 -6.37
C LYS A 63 -6.72 2.97 -6.51
N ILE A 64 -5.98 3.06 -5.40
CA ILE A 64 -4.56 3.45 -5.39
C ILE A 64 -3.71 2.48 -6.23
N SER A 65 -3.91 1.17 -6.04
CA SER A 65 -3.17 0.14 -6.77
C SER A 65 -3.40 0.21 -8.28
N ARG A 66 -4.64 0.48 -8.68
CA ARG A 66 -5.03 0.62 -10.09
C ARG A 66 -4.40 1.85 -10.72
N ASP A 67 -4.45 2.99 -10.03
CA ASP A 67 -3.90 4.27 -10.51
C ASP A 67 -2.38 4.16 -10.75
N LEU A 68 -1.68 3.43 -9.86
CA LEU A 68 -0.23 3.22 -9.97
C LEU A 68 0.17 2.04 -10.86
N LYS A 69 -0.81 1.28 -11.39
CA LYS A 69 -0.57 0.01 -12.07
C LYS A 69 0.37 -0.89 -11.26
N TYR A 70 0.18 -0.87 -9.93
CA TYR A 70 0.90 -1.70 -8.99
C TYR A 70 0.15 -3.02 -8.84
N LYS A 71 0.90 -4.10 -8.74
CA LYS A 71 0.37 -5.45 -8.53
C LYS A 71 1.05 -5.99 -7.27
N PHE A 72 0.22 -6.30 -6.28
CA PHE A 72 0.63 -7.00 -5.06
C PHE A 72 1.06 -8.43 -5.37
#